data_AF-A0AAN8YBF8-F1
#
_entry.id   AF-A0AAN8YBF8-F1
#
_cell.length_a   1.000
_cell.length_b   1.000
_cell.length_c   1.000
_cell.angle_alpha   90.00
_cell.angle_beta   90.00
_cell.angle_gamma   90.00
#
_symmetry.space_group_name_H-M   'P 1'
#
loop_
_entity.id
_entity.type
_entity.pdbx_description
1 polymer ?
#
loop_
_entity_poly.entity_id
_entity_poly.type
_entity_poly.pdbx_seq_one_letter_code
_entity_poly.pdbx_strand_id
1 'polypeptide(L)'
;MEDIQITQLESSAIFKKTNFPVTLKFENVVYKIKPKSEGMFNNSSKSQEEKIILRGITGIVFPGEMLAMLGPSGSGKTTLLTGLGGRLSGRLEGTITYNGMPFKNAMKRYTGFVTQDDVLYPHLTVTETLVYTALLRLPKTLSHMEKVAHAEAVISQLGLTKCKDSIIGGPLLRGISGGERKRVSIGQEMLINPSLLFLDEPTSGLDSTTAQKIVSTLWELVNGGRTIVMTIHQPSSRLFYMFHKVLLLSEGNPLYFGRGEDVMAYFSSIGFSPSVAMNPSDFLLDLANGVIDDPQEDQASIKQTLVTAFKTNLLDGVKEELQKYDDSEDHEKLQKGKLDRWSNTWWNESVVLFRRGMKERKHDSFSFLKVGQVLIVSILCAMLWWRSSDIQDQTGLMFFITSFWGFYPLFQAIFTFPPERMMLEKERSSGMYRLSSYFMSRIVGDLPMELVLPTVFVIITYWTTGLKQSPVNFFSTLFTVLYGVLVAQGLGLAIGAMIMDLKSATVLASVIMLSFTLVSGFFVQHVPSFISWLKYISLSQYTFKLLIGSQYEAGEMYHCGMVDATCYVHDFPAIKSVGLGGKAISVVALTIMLVGYRLLAYLLLTRIGVTKK
;
A
#
# COMPACT_ATOMS: atom_id res chain seq x y z
N MET A 1 4.09 -17.60 34.94
CA MET A 1 2.82 -18.09 34.36
C MET A 1 1.65 -17.26 34.86
N GLU A 2 1.60 -16.94 36.16
CA GLU A 2 0.60 -16.04 36.75
C GLU A 2 0.62 -14.62 36.15
N ASP A 3 1.78 -13.99 35.95
CA ASP A 3 1.85 -12.64 35.35
C ASP A 3 1.26 -12.56 33.92
N ILE A 4 1.44 -13.61 33.12
CA ILE A 4 0.89 -13.68 31.75
C ILE A 4 -0.64 -13.81 31.81
N GLN A 5 -1.15 -14.58 32.78
CA GLN A 5 -2.57 -14.83 32.94
C GLN A 5 -3.31 -13.57 33.45
N ILE A 6 -2.68 -12.81 34.36
CA ILE A 6 -3.19 -11.50 34.83
C ILE A 6 -3.20 -10.48 33.69
N THR A 7 -2.12 -10.41 32.90
CA THR A 7 -2.04 -9.51 31.72
C THR A 7 -3.08 -9.88 30.64
N GLN A 8 -3.37 -11.18 30.45
CA GLN A 8 -4.43 -11.65 29.55
C GLN A 8 -5.84 -11.30 30.05
N LEU A 9 -6.08 -11.37 31.35
CA LEU A 9 -7.36 -10.98 31.96
C LEU A 9 -7.59 -9.46 31.84
N GLU A 10 -6.58 -8.64 32.14
CA GLU A 10 -6.66 -7.18 31.98
C GLU A 10 -6.84 -6.76 30.51
N SER A 11 -6.13 -7.40 29.57
CA SER A 11 -6.27 -7.10 28.15
C SER A 11 -7.64 -7.51 27.58
N SER A 12 -8.25 -8.58 28.08
CA SER A 12 -9.65 -8.93 27.74
C SER A 12 -10.66 -7.91 28.27
N ALA A 13 -10.36 -7.25 29.40
CA ALA A 13 -11.21 -6.22 29.99
C ALA A 13 -11.22 -4.90 29.19
N ILE A 14 -10.15 -4.61 28.44
CA ILE A 14 -10.05 -3.44 27.53
C ILE A 14 -11.16 -3.48 26.47
N PHE A 15 -11.62 -4.68 26.08
CA PHE A 15 -12.70 -4.82 25.10
C PHE A 15 -14.10 -4.61 25.69
N LYS A 16 -14.24 -4.59 27.02
CA LYS A 16 -15.54 -4.37 27.68
C LYS A 16 -15.94 -2.90 27.80
N LYS A 17 -14.98 -1.97 27.69
CA LYS A 17 -15.26 -0.52 27.73
C LYS A 17 -14.42 0.23 26.70
N THR A 18 -15.06 1.10 25.93
CA THR A 18 -14.37 2.10 25.14
C THR A 18 -13.66 3.10 26.05
N ASN A 19 -12.45 3.52 25.66
CA ASN A 19 -11.75 4.57 26.39
C ASN A 19 -12.39 5.95 26.17
N PHE A 20 -13.09 6.13 25.04
CA PHE A 20 -13.66 7.41 24.66
C PHE A 20 -14.86 7.22 23.72
N PRO A 21 -16.12 7.33 24.16
CA PRO A 21 -17.30 7.20 23.29
C PRO A 21 -17.28 8.25 22.15
N VAL A 22 -17.58 7.85 20.91
CA VAL A 22 -17.57 8.77 19.75
C VAL A 22 -18.94 8.83 19.07
N THR A 23 -19.57 10.00 19.08
CA THR A 23 -20.75 10.31 18.27
C THR A 23 -20.31 10.76 16.88
N LEU A 24 -20.78 10.08 15.84
CA LEU A 24 -20.53 10.44 14.45
C LEU A 24 -21.73 11.19 13.89
N LYS A 25 -21.51 12.42 13.44
CA LYS A 25 -22.52 13.28 12.83
C LYS A 25 -22.09 13.66 11.42
N PHE A 26 -23.01 13.56 10.46
CA PHE A 26 -22.78 13.97 9.09
C PHE A 26 -24.02 14.70 8.56
N GLU A 27 -23.81 15.87 7.96
CA GLU A 27 -24.87 16.77 7.52
C GLU A 27 -24.63 17.22 6.09
N ASN A 28 -25.66 17.04 5.26
CA ASN A 28 -25.69 17.42 3.85
C ASN A 28 -24.44 16.98 3.07
N VAL A 29 -23.99 15.74 3.28
CA VAL A 29 -22.78 15.21 2.63
C VAL A 29 -23.04 15.03 1.14
N VAL A 30 -22.29 15.78 0.33
CA VAL A 30 -22.32 15.72 -1.14
C VAL A 30 -20.91 15.43 -1.65
N TYR A 31 -20.80 14.51 -2.60
CA TYR A 31 -19.51 14.15 -3.19
C TYR A 31 -19.60 14.15 -4.71
N LYS A 32 -18.66 14.84 -5.33
CA LYS A 32 -18.57 15.05 -6.78
C LYS A 32 -17.22 14.55 -7.28
N ILE A 33 -17.24 13.77 -8.36
CA ILE A 33 -16.03 13.30 -9.02
C ILE A 33 -15.86 13.99 -10.38
N LYS A 34 -14.62 14.38 -10.68
CA LYS A 34 -14.20 14.70 -12.03
C LYS A 34 -13.73 13.41 -12.69
N PRO A 35 -14.33 12.96 -13.80
CA PRO A 35 -13.85 11.78 -14.50
C PRO A 35 -12.40 12.00 -14.95
N LYS A 36 -11.49 11.06 -14.66
CA LYS A 36 -10.11 11.14 -15.18
C LYS A 36 -10.15 10.92 -16.69
N SER A 37 -9.52 11.81 -17.45
CA SER A 37 -9.25 11.59 -18.88
C SER A 37 -8.21 10.48 -19.02
N GLU A 38 -8.62 9.32 -19.54
CA GLU A 38 -7.70 8.36 -20.12
C GLU A 38 -7.37 8.83 -21.54
N GLY A 39 -6.17 9.37 -21.74
CA GLY A 39 -5.65 9.69 -23.07
C GLY A 39 -4.77 10.93 -23.11
N MET A 40 -3.46 10.72 -23.26
CA MET A 40 -2.45 11.79 -23.38
C MET A 40 -2.49 12.54 -24.74
N PHE A 41 -3.48 12.27 -25.60
CA PHE A 41 -3.55 12.79 -26.97
C PHE A 41 -4.89 13.40 -27.41
N ASN A 42 -5.89 13.55 -26.53
CA ASN A 42 -7.15 14.21 -26.92
C ASN A 42 -7.24 15.64 -26.36
N ASN A 43 -6.70 16.60 -27.15
CA ASN A 43 -7.00 18.02 -27.04
C ASN A 43 -8.45 18.32 -27.47
N SER A 44 -9.43 17.87 -26.68
CA SER A 44 -10.79 18.42 -26.77
C SER A 44 -11.20 18.97 -25.41
N SER A 45 -11.26 20.29 -25.36
CA SER A 45 -11.77 21.12 -24.27
C SER A 45 -13.29 21.00 -24.15
N LYS A 46 -13.81 19.79 -23.88
CA LYS A 46 -15.14 19.66 -23.30
C LYS A 46 -15.00 19.82 -21.79
N SER A 47 -15.66 20.83 -21.22
CA SER A 47 -15.89 20.94 -19.79
C SER A 47 -16.49 19.63 -19.30
N GLN A 48 -15.65 18.79 -18.67
CA GLN A 48 -16.11 17.51 -18.14
C GLN A 48 -17.13 17.81 -17.04
N GLU A 49 -18.38 17.41 -17.25
CA GLU A 49 -19.43 17.54 -16.25
C GLU A 49 -19.04 16.73 -15.00
N GLU A 50 -19.10 17.36 -13.84
CA GLU A 50 -18.83 16.71 -12.56
C GLU A 50 -19.95 15.69 -12.27
N LYS A 51 -19.58 14.42 -12.08
CA LYS A 51 -20.56 13.38 -11.73
C LYS A 51 -20.79 13.42 -10.22
N ILE A 52 -22.03 13.68 -9.80
CA ILE A 52 -22.45 13.64 -8.39
C ILE A 52 -22.65 12.17 -8.00
N ILE A 53 -21.99 11.74 -6.92
CA ILE A 53 -22.08 10.38 -6.38
C ILE A 53 -22.92 10.34 -5.10
N LEU A 54 -22.80 11.35 -4.23
CA LEU A 54 -23.61 11.48 -3.01
C LEU A 54 -24.42 12.77 -3.07
N ARG A 55 -25.71 12.70 -2.72
CA ARG A 55 -26.69 13.78 -2.91
C ARG A 55 -27.30 14.25 -1.57
N GLY A 56 -26.47 14.79 -0.69
CA GLY A 56 -26.93 15.51 0.51
C GLY A 56 -27.39 14.58 1.63
N ILE A 57 -26.52 13.66 2.02
CA ILE A 57 -26.84 12.62 3.02
C ILE A 57 -26.62 13.18 4.43
N THR A 58 -27.59 12.95 5.32
CA THR A 58 -27.62 13.49 6.68
C THR A 58 -27.97 12.39 7.68
N GLY A 59 -27.29 12.34 8.83
CA GLY A 59 -27.53 11.33 9.86
C GLY A 59 -26.58 11.43 11.07
N ILE A 60 -26.93 10.69 12.13
CA ILE A 60 -26.20 10.66 13.40
C ILE A 60 -26.14 9.25 14.00
N VAL A 61 -24.97 8.85 14.50
CA VAL A 61 -24.75 7.55 15.14
C VAL A 61 -24.14 7.77 16.52
N PHE A 62 -24.80 7.28 17.55
CA PHE A 62 -24.37 7.43 18.93
C PHE A 62 -23.45 6.28 19.38
N PRO A 63 -22.66 6.49 20.46
CA PRO A 63 -21.92 5.42 21.09
C PRO A 63 -22.84 4.30 21.56
N GLY A 64 -22.43 3.05 21.31
CA GLY A 64 -23.29 1.90 21.58
C GLY A 64 -24.34 1.64 20.49
N GLU A 65 -24.28 2.34 19.36
CA GLU A 65 -25.10 2.04 18.18
C GLU A 65 -24.29 1.37 17.06
N MET A 66 -25.00 0.57 16.27
CA MET A 66 -24.51 -0.07 15.06
C MET A 66 -25.37 0.41 13.88
N LEU A 67 -24.76 1.16 12.96
CA LEU A 67 -25.39 1.61 11.73
C LEU A 67 -25.05 0.65 10.58
N ALA A 68 -26.08 0.06 9.97
CA ALA A 68 -25.95 -0.68 8.73
C ALA A 68 -26.39 0.17 7.52
N MET A 69 -25.50 0.30 6.53
CA MET A 69 -25.79 0.94 5.25
C MET A 69 -26.18 -0.12 4.22
N LEU A 70 -27.40 -0.02 3.72
CA LEU A 70 -27.98 -0.90 2.70
C LEU A 70 -28.23 -0.13 1.42
N GLY A 71 -28.30 -0.86 0.30
CA GLY A 71 -28.59 -0.28 -1.00
C GLY A 71 -27.97 -1.09 -2.15
N PRO A 72 -28.43 -0.93 -3.39
CA PRO A 72 -27.91 -1.63 -4.55
C PRO A 72 -26.44 -1.36 -4.83
N SER A 73 -25.82 -2.15 -5.70
CA SER A 73 -24.48 -1.86 -6.22
C SER A 73 -24.46 -0.48 -6.90
N GLY A 74 -23.43 0.32 -6.62
CA GLY A 74 -23.32 1.68 -7.17
C GLY A 74 -24.16 2.76 -6.49
N SER A 75 -24.92 2.44 -5.43
CA SER A 75 -25.73 3.42 -4.66
C SER A 75 -24.92 4.44 -3.85
N GLY A 76 -23.60 4.26 -3.73
CA GLY A 76 -22.72 5.18 -2.99
C GLY A 76 -22.33 4.72 -1.57
N LYS A 77 -22.73 3.53 -1.10
CA LYS A 77 -22.41 2.97 0.23
C LYS A 77 -20.94 3.08 0.62
N THR A 78 -20.07 2.41 -0.14
CA THR A 78 -18.60 2.42 0.08
C THR A 78 -18.02 3.82 -0.04
N THR A 79 -18.57 4.66 -0.93
CA THR A 79 -18.13 6.06 -1.08
C THR A 79 -18.46 6.90 0.15
N LEU A 80 -19.68 6.77 0.68
CA LEU A 80 -20.09 7.44 1.92
C LEU A 80 -19.25 6.93 3.10
N LEU A 81 -19.11 5.61 3.27
CA LEU A 81 -18.30 5.02 4.34
C LEU A 81 -16.85 5.53 4.30
N THR A 82 -16.25 5.57 3.11
CA THR A 82 -14.88 6.08 2.89
C THR A 82 -14.78 7.59 3.17
N GLY A 83 -15.83 8.35 2.85
CA GLY A 83 -15.97 9.76 3.19
C GLY A 83 -16.03 9.99 4.70
N LEU A 84 -16.88 9.24 5.40
CA LEU A 84 -17.02 9.26 6.86
C LEU A 84 -15.76 8.77 7.58
N GLY A 85 -14.91 7.97 6.93
CA GLY A 85 -13.59 7.60 7.45
C GLY A 85 -12.48 8.63 7.20
N GLY A 86 -12.78 9.75 6.51
CA GLY A 86 -11.79 10.74 6.10
C GLY A 86 -10.72 10.18 5.15
N ARG A 87 -11.09 9.19 4.35
CA ARG A 87 -10.23 8.47 3.39
C ARG A 87 -10.55 8.79 1.93
N LEU A 88 -11.61 9.54 1.67
CA LEU A 88 -12.02 9.90 0.32
C LEU A 88 -11.15 11.03 -0.24
N SER A 89 -10.75 10.89 -1.51
CA SER A 89 -10.02 11.93 -2.25
C SER A 89 -10.98 12.83 -3.01
N GLY A 90 -10.79 14.14 -2.99
CA GLY A 90 -11.61 15.09 -3.76
C GLY A 90 -12.44 16.00 -2.87
N ARG A 91 -13.32 16.81 -3.49
CA ARG A 91 -14.12 17.81 -2.78
C ARG A 91 -15.38 17.16 -2.23
N LEU A 92 -15.38 16.93 -0.92
CA LEU A 92 -16.57 16.57 -0.16
C LEU A 92 -17.20 17.86 0.38
N GLU A 93 -18.45 18.10 0.02
CA GLU A 93 -19.30 19.18 0.52
C GLU A 93 -20.13 18.64 1.71
N GLY A 94 -20.61 19.53 2.57
CA GLY A 94 -21.28 19.19 3.83
C GLY A 94 -20.32 19.19 5.03
N THR A 95 -20.82 18.78 6.19
CA THR A 95 -20.05 18.74 7.44
C THR A 95 -20.05 17.32 8.01
N ILE A 96 -18.87 16.84 8.41
CA ILE A 96 -18.71 15.57 9.13
C ILE A 96 -17.96 15.88 10.42
N THR A 97 -18.57 15.53 11.54
CA THR A 97 -18.07 15.81 12.88
C THR A 97 -18.03 14.53 13.73
N TYR A 98 -17.03 14.48 14.61
CA TYR A 98 -16.78 13.41 15.57
C TYR A 98 -16.75 14.09 16.95
N ASN A 99 -17.83 13.97 17.72
CA ASN A 99 -18.10 14.74 18.93
C ASN A 99 -17.91 16.26 18.68
N GLY A 100 -18.66 16.80 17.71
CA GLY A 100 -18.60 18.22 17.34
C GLY A 100 -17.33 18.67 16.59
N MET A 101 -16.28 17.85 16.50
CA MET A 101 -15.02 18.24 15.86
C MET A 101 -14.85 17.70 14.43
N PRO A 102 -14.31 18.50 13.49
CA PRO A 102 -14.07 18.04 12.13
C PRO A 102 -12.93 17.03 12.06
N PHE A 103 -12.86 16.31 10.94
CA PHE A 103 -11.84 15.29 10.72
C PHE A 103 -10.40 15.85 10.81
N LYS A 104 -9.60 15.32 11.75
CA LYS A 104 -8.14 15.54 11.84
C LYS A 104 -7.38 14.29 11.44
N ASN A 105 -6.23 14.44 10.76
CA ASN A 105 -5.37 13.31 10.36
C ASN A 105 -4.93 12.43 11.55
N ALA A 106 -4.76 13.01 12.72
CA ALA A 106 -4.48 12.30 13.96
C ALA A 106 -5.55 11.25 14.31
N MET A 107 -6.82 11.50 13.99
CA MET A 107 -7.93 10.61 14.32
C MET A 107 -7.85 9.27 13.57
N LYS A 108 -7.19 9.22 12.40
CA LYS A 108 -6.91 7.96 11.67
C LYS A 108 -6.24 6.89 12.54
N ARG A 109 -5.45 7.33 13.54
CA ARG A 109 -4.72 6.43 14.46
C ARG A 109 -5.59 5.86 15.57
N TYR A 110 -6.79 6.41 15.78
CA TYR A 110 -7.73 6.05 16.85
C TYR A 110 -9.05 5.49 16.31
N THR A 111 -9.33 5.67 15.02
CA THR A 111 -10.45 5.04 14.30
C THR A 111 -9.99 3.74 13.64
N GLY A 112 -10.81 2.70 13.73
CA GLY A 112 -10.62 1.48 12.95
C GLY A 112 -11.35 1.58 11.61
N PHE A 113 -10.74 1.09 10.54
CA PHE A 113 -11.40 1.00 9.24
C PHE A 113 -10.98 -0.27 8.51
N VAL A 114 -11.94 -1.18 8.35
CA VAL A 114 -11.77 -2.46 7.65
C VAL A 114 -12.25 -2.28 6.22
N THR A 115 -11.34 -2.46 5.26
CA THR A 115 -11.64 -2.39 3.82
C THR A 115 -12.41 -3.62 3.34
N GLN A 116 -13.05 -3.50 2.18
CA GLN A 116 -13.76 -4.61 1.53
C GLN A 116 -12.78 -5.77 1.26
N ASP A 117 -11.67 -5.46 0.59
CA ASP A 117 -10.57 -6.40 0.36
C ASP A 117 -9.72 -6.61 1.62
N ASP A 118 -9.48 -7.88 1.97
CA ASP A 118 -8.61 -8.27 3.08
C ASP A 118 -7.14 -8.25 2.67
N VAL A 119 -6.57 -7.05 2.58
CA VAL A 119 -5.15 -6.87 2.24
C VAL A 119 -4.26 -7.23 3.44
N LEU A 120 -3.61 -8.39 3.37
CA LEU A 120 -2.74 -8.95 4.40
C LEU A 120 -1.48 -9.56 3.74
N TYR A 121 -0.38 -9.69 4.50
CA TYR A 121 0.83 -10.34 3.99
C TYR A 121 0.65 -11.87 3.94
N PRO A 122 0.75 -12.52 2.77
CA PRO A 122 0.48 -13.95 2.61
C PRO A 122 1.41 -14.87 3.41
N HIS A 123 2.68 -14.48 3.54
CA HIS A 123 3.75 -15.29 4.11
C HIS A 123 3.83 -15.22 5.64
N LEU A 124 3.08 -14.32 6.27
CA LEU A 124 3.06 -14.19 7.73
C LEU A 124 1.98 -15.10 8.33
N THR A 125 2.17 -15.49 9.59
CA THR A 125 1.12 -16.16 10.36
C THR A 125 0.09 -15.16 10.91
N VAL A 126 -1.05 -15.66 11.39
CA VAL A 126 -2.05 -14.84 12.09
C VAL A 126 -1.43 -14.13 13.30
N THR A 127 -0.69 -14.85 14.14
CA THR A 127 0.01 -14.29 15.30
C THR A 127 1.02 -13.23 14.88
N GLU A 128 1.86 -13.50 13.89
CA GLU A 128 2.85 -12.54 13.41
C GLU A 128 2.21 -11.27 12.87
N THR A 129 1.14 -11.42 12.09
CA THR A 129 0.40 -10.30 11.50
C THR A 129 -0.13 -9.36 12.59
N LEU A 130 -0.77 -9.91 13.63
CA LEU A 130 -1.34 -9.13 14.71
C LEU A 130 -0.25 -8.57 15.65
N VAL A 131 0.80 -9.33 15.93
CA VAL A 131 1.94 -8.85 16.75
C VAL A 131 2.67 -7.70 16.05
N TYR A 132 2.96 -7.80 14.75
CA TYR A 132 3.60 -6.69 14.02
C TYR A 132 2.71 -5.44 14.00
N THR A 133 1.40 -5.60 13.79
CA THR A 133 0.45 -4.48 13.87
C THR A 133 0.42 -3.88 15.28
N ALA A 134 0.43 -4.71 16.33
CA ALA A 134 0.46 -4.27 17.72
C ALA A 134 1.74 -3.48 18.02
N LEU A 135 2.90 -3.98 17.60
CA LEU A 135 4.19 -3.31 17.77
C LEU A 135 4.20 -1.92 17.10
N LEU A 136 3.58 -1.78 15.93
CA LEU A 136 3.53 -0.53 15.15
C LEU A 136 2.48 0.47 15.64
N ARG A 137 1.30 0.01 16.09
CA ARG A 137 0.18 0.90 16.44
C ARG A 137 0.03 1.19 17.93
N LEU A 138 0.38 0.25 18.80
CA LEU A 138 0.26 0.43 20.25
C LEU A 138 1.32 1.42 20.78
N PRO A 139 0.98 2.21 21.81
CA PRO A 139 1.86 3.22 22.36
C PRO A 139 3.15 2.62 22.94
N LYS A 140 4.23 3.40 22.90
CA LYS A 140 5.53 3.05 23.50
C LYS A 140 5.51 2.83 25.02
N THR A 141 4.44 3.22 25.70
CA THR A 141 4.27 3.01 27.15
C THR A 141 4.11 1.54 27.50
N LEU A 142 3.63 0.73 26.54
CA LEU A 142 3.54 -0.72 26.68
C LEU A 142 4.85 -1.37 26.26
N SER A 143 5.33 -2.28 27.10
CA SER A 143 6.45 -3.16 26.83
C SER A 143 6.16 -4.09 25.65
N HIS A 144 7.22 -4.70 25.10
CA HIS A 144 7.07 -5.67 24.02
C HIS A 144 6.18 -6.86 24.44
N MET A 145 6.32 -7.35 25.68
CA MET A 145 5.53 -8.48 26.18
C MET A 145 4.05 -8.12 26.32
N GLU A 146 3.73 -6.94 26.85
CA GLU A 146 2.34 -6.46 26.93
C GLU A 146 1.70 -6.29 25.55
N LYS A 147 2.44 -5.79 24.56
CA LYS A 147 1.95 -5.66 23.18
C LYS A 147 1.66 -7.02 22.54
N VAL A 148 2.49 -8.03 22.81
CA VAL A 148 2.25 -9.41 22.36
C VAL A 148 1.05 -10.02 23.06
N ALA A 149 0.95 -9.89 24.38
CA ALA A 149 -0.21 -10.35 25.15
C ALA A 149 -1.52 -9.71 24.67
N HIS A 150 -1.49 -8.41 24.32
CA HIS A 150 -2.64 -7.73 23.73
C HIS A 150 -3.05 -8.33 22.38
N ALA A 151 -2.09 -8.69 21.53
CA ALA A 151 -2.37 -9.37 20.27
C ALA A 151 -2.96 -10.77 20.49
N GLU A 152 -2.47 -11.52 21.46
CA GLU A 152 -3.02 -12.82 21.84
C GLU A 152 -4.46 -12.73 22.36
N ALA A 153 -4.77 -11.69 23.15
CA ALA A 153 -6.13 -11.42 23.61
C ALA A 153 -7.09 -11.18 22.43
N VAL A 154 -6.67 -10.39 21.44
CA VAL A 154 -7.45 -10.16 20.20
C VAL A 154 -7.66 -11.47 19.43
N ILE A 155 -6.62 -12.31 19.30
CA ILE A 155 -6.73 -13.62 18.64
C ILE A 155 -7.78 -14.48 19.32
N SER A 156 -7.75 -14.53 20.66
CA SER A 156 -8.69 -15.31 21.45
C SER A 156 -10.12 -14.81 21.28
N GLN A 157 -10.33 -13.50 21.40
CA GLN A 157 -11.66 -12.89 21.32
C GLN A 157 -12.30 -13.06 19.94
N LEU A 158 -11.50 -12.99 18.87
CA LEU A 158 -11.98 -13.19 17.51
C LEU A 158 -12.10 -14.68 17.12
N GLY A 159 -11.90 -15.60 18.07
CA GLY A 159 -11.99 -17.04 17.83
C GLY A 159 -10.96 -17.55 16.82
N LEU A 160 -9.79 -16.92 16.76
CA LEU A 160 -8.69 -17.25 15.85
C LEU A 160 -7.65 -18.21 16.48
N THR A 161 -7.86 -18.65 17.72
CA THR A 161 -6.91 -19.50 18.47
C THR A 161 -6.50 -20.76 17.73
N LYS A 162 -7.41 -21.40 16.97
CA LYS A 162 -7.14 -22.62 16.22
C LYS A 162 -6.21 -22.42 15.02
N CYS A 163 -6.18 -21.22 14.44
CA CYS A 163 -5.40 -20.90 13.25
C CYS A 163 -4.31 -19.84 13.51
N LYS A 164 -3.98 -19.57 14.79
CA LYS A 164 -3.03 -18.53 15.19
C LYS A 164 -1.63 -18.70 14.56
N ASP A 165 -1.17 -19.94 14.43
CA ASP A 165 0.16 -20.27 13.88
C ASP A 165 0.12 -20.63 12.39
N SER A 166 -1.07 -20.59 11.78
CA SER A 166 -1.25 -20.82 10.35
C SER A 166 -0.89 -19.56 9.54
N ILE A 167 -0.31 -19.75 8.36
CA ILE A 167 -0.06 -18.67 7.41
C ILE A 167 -1.35 -18.07 6.85
N ILE A 168 -1.38 -16.76 6.62
CA ILE A 168 -2.54 -16.08 6.04
C ILE A 168 -2.85 -16.60 4.63
N GLY A 169 -1.81 -16.84 3.84
CA GLY A 169 -1.91 -17.24 2.44
C GLY A 169 -2.41 -16.11 1.54
N GLY A 170 -2.52 -16.41 0.25
CA GLY A 170 -2.93 -15.50 -0.80
C GLY A 170 -3.49 -16.28 -1.99
N PRO A 171 -3.68 -15.64 -3.16
CA PRO A 171 -4.22 -16.31 -4.35
C PRO A 171 -3.37 -17.50 -4.82
N LEU A 172 -2.04 -17.39 -4.67
CA LEU A 172 -1.07 -18.41 -5.10
C LEU A 172 -0.59 -19.32 -3.97
N LEU A 173 -0.91 -18.99 -2.72
CA LEU A 173 -0.43 -19.67 -1.52
C LEU A 173 -1.60 -20.02 -0.62
N ARG A 174 -1.90 -21.31 -0.46
CA ARG A 174 -2.98 -21.75 0.43
C ARG A 174 -2.69 -21.33 1.88
N GLY A 175 -3.69 -20.77 2.56
CA GLY A 175 -3.61 -20.38 3.97
C GLY A 175 -4.94 -20.58 4.69
N ILE A 176 -5.25 -19.67 5.62
CA ILE A 176 -6.52 -19.66 6.37
C ILE A 176 -7.75 -19.43 5.46
N SER A 177 -8.94 -19.78 5.98
CA SER A 177 -10.21 -19.57 5.28
C SER A 177 -10.56 -18.08 5.10
N GLY A 178 -11.48 -17.76 4.18
CA GLY A 178 -11.94 -16.38 3.95
C GLY A 178 -12.55 -15.73 5.19
N GLY A 179 -13.36 -16.48 5.95
CA GLY A 179 -13.94 -16.00 7.20
C GLY A 179 -12.91 -15.73 8.30
N GLU A 180 -11.89 -16.59 8.43
CA GLU A 180 -10.77 -16.35 9.33
C GLU A 180 -9.96 -15.13 8.89
N ARG A 181 -9.70 -14.99 7.59
CA ARG A 181 -8.99 -13.85 7.01
C ARG A 181 -9.70 -12.53 7.31
N LYS A 182 -11.02 -12.48 7.16
CA LYS A 182 -11.82 -11.29 7.49
C LYS A 182 -11.73 -10.95 8.99
N ARG A 183 -11.77 -11.96 9.87
CA ARG A 183 -11.56 -11.77 11.30
C ARG A 183 -10.16 -11.25 11.63
N VAL A 184 -9.11 -11.71 10.95
CA VAL A 184 -7.74 -11.15 11.10
C VAL A 184 -7.71 -9.67 10.68
N SER A 185 -8.37 -9.32 9.58
CA SER A 185 -8.49 -7.94 9.09
C SER A 185 -9.16 -7.03 10.12
N ILE A 186 -10.26 -7.49 10.73
CA ILE A 186 -10.93 -6.82 11.86
C ILE A 186 -9.97 -6.71 13.06
N GLY A 187 -9.25 -7.79 13.39
CA GLY A 187 -8.28 -7.83 14.48
C GLY A 187 -7.17 -6.77 14.36
N GLN A 188 -6.66 -6.51 13.16
CA GLN A 188 -5.65 -5.47 12.95
C GLN A 188 -6.14 -4.06 13.36
N GLU A 189 -7.43 -3.79 13.18
CA GLU A 189 -8.05 -2.53 13.57
C GLU A 189 -8.49 -2.54 15.05
N MET A 190 -8.82 -3.71 15.62
CA MET A 190 -9.17 -3.87 17.04
C MET A 190 -8.00 -3.72 18.01
N LEU A 191 -6.77 -3.95 17.57
CA LEU A 191 -5.57 -3.82 18.41
C LEU A 191 -5.39 -2.44 19.05
N ILE A 192 -5.98 -1.38 18.48
CA ILE A 192 -5.90 -0.02 19.06
C ILE A 192 -7.09 0.31 19.97
N ASN A 193 -7.98 -0.65 20.23
CA ASN A 193 -9.26 -0.46 20.91
C ASN A 193 -10.02 0.78 20.39
N PRO A 194 -10.39 0.82 19.10
CA PRO A 194 -10.95 2.02 18.50
C PRO A 194 -12.36 2.28 19.03
N SER A 195 -12.66 3.54 19.28
CA SER A 195 -13.99 4.00 19.69
C SER A 195 -15.00 4.02 18.56
N LEU A 196 -14.51 4.21 17.34
CA LEU A 196 -15.29 4.26 16.11
C LEU A 196 -14.68 3.29 15.10
N LEU A 197 -15.50 2.38 14.59
CA LEU A 197 -15.10 1.35 13.66
C LEU A 197 -15.95 1.42 12.38
N PHE A 198 -15.28 1.57 11.25
CA PHE A 198 -15.88 1.48 9.92
C PHE A 198 -15.59 0.11 9.32
N LEU A 199 -16.59 -0.57 8.77
CA LEU A 199 -16.40 -1.83 8.05
C LEU A 199 -17.07 -1.81 6.69
N ASP A 200 -16.29 -2.04 5.64
CA ASP A 200 -16.83 -2.17 4.30
C ASP A 200 -17.10 -3.64 4.00
N GLU A 201 -18.38 -3.98 3.83
CA GLU A 201 -18.90 -5.31 3.54
C GLU A 201 -18.27 -6.44 4.38
N PRO A 202 -18.40 -6.41 5.72
CA PRO A 202 -17.75 -7.36 6.60
C PRO A 202 -18.24 -8.82 6.44
N THR A 203 -19.39 -9.01 5.80
CA THR A 203 -20.04 -10.31 5.60
C THR A 203 -19.97 -10.84 4.17
N SER A 204 -19.35 -10.09 3.24
CA SER A 204 -19.30 -10.47 1.83
C SER A 204 -18.42 -11.70 1.59
N GLY A 205 -18.89 -12.62 0.74
CA GLY A 205 -18.20 -13.88 0.43
C GLY A 205 -18.17 -14.91 1.57
N LEU A 206 -18.94 -14.70 2.64
CA LEU A 206 -19.03 -15.62 3.78
C LEU A 206 -20.35 -16.39 3.80
N ASP A 207 -20.33 -17.59 4.36
CA ASP A 207 -21.56 -18.32 4.67
C ASP A 207 -22.34 -17.62 5.80
N SER A 208 -23.65 -17.87 5.85
CA SER A 208 -24.55 -17.22 6.81
C SER A 208 -24.15 -17.44 8.27
N THR A 209 -23.58 -18.59 8.62
CA THR A 209 -23.16 -18.89 10.00
C THR A 209 -21.91 -18.11 10.39
N THR A 210 -20.95 -17.99 9.48
CA THR A 210 -19.74 -17.19 9.70
C THR A 210 -20.07 -15.70 9.74
N ALA A 211 -20.93 -15.23 8.84
CA ALA A 211 -21.41 -13.84 8.85
C ALA A 211 -22.08 -13.49 10.19
N GLN A 212 -22.97 -14.37 10.69
CA GLN A 212 -23.60 -14.21 12.01
C GLN A 212 -22.58 -14.09 13.13
N LYS A 213 -21.56 -14.95 13.16
CA LYS A 213 -20.50 -14.90 14.19
C LYS A 213 -19.73 -13.59 14.17
N ILE A 214 -19.41 -13.07 12.99
CA ILE A 214 -18.72 -11.78 12.84
C ILE A 214 -19.60 -10.66 13.39
N VAL A 215 -20.86 -10.57 12.95
CA VAL A 215 -21.77 -9.49 13.41
C VAL A 215 -22.06 -9.61 14.91
N SER A 216 -22.19 -10.83 15.46
CA SER A 216 -22.30 -11.03 16.92
C SER A 216 -21.07 -10.51 17.67
N THR A 217 -19.87 -10.73 17.15
CA THR A 217 -18.63 -10.19 17.74
C THR A 217 -18.63 -8.65 17.69
N LEU A 218 -19.07 -8.06 16.57
CA LEU A 218 -19.22 -6.61 16.45
C LEU A 218 -20.28 -6.07 17.41
N TRP A 219 -21.35 -6.82 17.65
CA TRP A 219 -22.41 -6.45 18.57
C TRP A 219 -21.92 -6.43 20.03
N GLU A 220 -21.08 -7.40 20.43
CA GLU A 220 -20.40 -7.37 21.73
C GLU A 220 -19.49 -6.13 21.89
N LEU A 221 -18.81 -5.72 20.82
CA LEU A 221 -17.98 -4.51 20.83
C LEU A 221 -18.81 -3.24 21.01
N VAL A 222 -19.99 -3.19 20.38
CA VAL A 222 -20.96 -2.09 20.50
C VAL A 222 -21.48 -1.97 21.93
N ASN A 223 -21.80 -3.09 22.60
CA ASN A 223 -22.19 -3.09 24.01
C ASN A 223 -21.11 -2.52 24.95
N GLY A 224 -19.84 -2.55 24.52
CA GLY A 224 -18.75 -1.87 25.22
C GLY A 224 -18.70 -0.35 25.00
N GLY A 225 -19.71 0.25 24.37
CA GLY A 225 -19.83 1.68 24.10
C GLY A 225 -19.16 2.16 22.81
N ARG A 226 -18.86 1.25 21.87
CA ARG A 226 -18.24 1.60 20.59
C ARG A 226 -19.29 1.96 19.55
N THR A 227 -18.92 2.83 18.64
CA THR A 227 -19.74 3.22 17.50
C THR A 227 -19.29 2.43 16.30
N ILE A 228 -20.21 1.70 15.68
CA ILE A 228 -19.90 0.88 14.50
C ILE A 228 -20.74 1.34 13.31
N VAL A 229 -20.07 1.57 12.19
CA VAL A 229 -20.71 1.89 10.91
C VAL A 229 -20.24 0.87 9.89
N MET A 230 -21.16 0.17 9.25
CA MET A 230 -20.81 -0.83 8.25
C MET A 230 -21.70 -0.78 7.02
N THR A 231 -21.14 -1.13 5.87
CA THR A 231 -21.90 -1.41 4.65
C THR A 231 -22.20 -2.90 4.60
N ILE A 232 -23.42 -3.29 4.23
CA ILE A 232 -23.78 -4.70 4.07
C ILE A 232 -24.53 -4.89 2.77
N HIS A 233 -24.19 -5.96 2.06
CA HIS A 233 -24.91 -6.43 0.90
C HIS A 233 -25.78 -7.63 1.31
N GLN A 234 -27.11 -7.51 1.17
CA GLN A 234 -28.09 -8.59 1.39
C GLN A 234 -27.88 -9.40 2.71
N PRO A 235 -28.04 -8.79 3.91
CA PRO A 235 -28.01 -9.55 5.15
C PRO A 235 -29.15 -10.58 5.23
N SER A 236 -28.97 -11.66 5.99
CA SER A 236 -30.10 -12.52 6.36
C SER A 236 -31.07 -11.78 7.29
N SER A 237 -32.34 -12.20 7.35
CA SER A 237 -33.33 -11.57 8.25
C SER A 237 -32.85 -11.55 9.71
N ARG A 238 -32.16 -12.60 10.17
CA ARG A 238 -31.59 -12.66 11.53
C ARG A 238 -30.52 -11.60 11.75
N LEU A 239 -29.68 -11.33 10.75
CA LEU A 239 -28.68 -10.27 10.82
C LEU A 239 -29.31 -8.89 10.78
N PHE A 240 -30.34 -8.69 9.95
CA PHE A 240 -31.03 -7.41 9.80
C PHE A 240 -31.53 -6.86 11.15
N TYR A 241 -32.16 -7.70 11.97
CA TYR A 241 -32.66 -7.31 13.28
C TYR A 241 -31.58 -7.12 14.36
N MET A 242 -30.30 -7.30 14.05
CA MET A 242 -29.20 -6.95 14.97
C MET A 242 -28.76 -5.49 14.86
N PHE A 243 -29.20 -4.76 13.83
CA PHE A 243 -28.78 -3.38 13.59
C PHE A 243 -29.64 -2.38 14.35
N HIS A 244 -28.98 -1.51 15.12
CA HIS A 244 -29.65 -0.43 15.85
C HIS A 244 -30.25 0.60 14.89
N LYS A 245 -29.48 0.98 13.86
CA LYS A 245 -29.89 1.93 12.83
C LYS A 245 -29.64 1.39 11.43
N VAL A 246 -30.49 1.77 10.48
CA VAL A 246 -30.37 1.44 9.06
C VAL A 246 -30.38 2.71 8.22
N LEU A 247 -29.45 2.80 7.27
CA LEU A 247 -29.42 3.82 6.22
C LEU A 247 -29.61 3.13 4.87
N LEU A 248 -30.73 3.38 4.19
CA LEU A 248 -30.99 2.85 2.84
C LEU A 248 -30.62 3.89 1.79
N LEU A 249 -29.76 3.51 0.83
CA LEU A 249 -29.29 4.38 -0.25
C LEU A 249 -29.73 3.86 -1.63
N SER A 250 -30.11 4.78 -2.52
CA SER A 250 -30.29 4.53 -3.95
C SER A 250 -29.75 5.70 -4.76
N GLU A 251 -28.86 5.42 -5.71
CA GLU A 251 -28.26 6.41 -6.63
C GLU A 251 -27.70 7.67 -5.93
N GLY A 252 -27.10 7.49 -4.75
CA GLY A 252 -26.54 8.57 -3.94
C GLY A 252 -27.55 9.33 -3.08
N ASN A 253 -28.84 9.00 -3.16
CA ASN A 253 -29.89 9.59 -2.32
C ASN A 253 -30.23 8.67 -1.14
N PRO A 254 -30.51 9.24 0.05
CA PRO A 254 -31.10 8.50 1.16
C PRO A 254 -32.59 8.24 0.91
N LEU A 255 -33.03 7.01 1.15
CA LEU A 255 -34.43 6.58 1.11
C LEU A 255 -35.02 6.36 2.51
N TYR A 256 -34.15 6.02 3.47
CA TYR A 256 -34.51 5.81 4.86
C TYR A 256 -33.31 6.03 5.76
N PHE A 257 -33.53 6.62 6.94
CA PHE A 257 -32.57 6.67 8.03
C PHE A 257 -33.34 6.61 9.35
N GLY A 258 -33.01 5.64 10.21
CA GLY A 258 -33.73 5.43 11.47
C GLY A 258 -33.45 4.07 12.09
N ARG A 259 -34.28 3.66 13.05
CA ARG A 259 -34.14 2.37 13.75
C ARG A 259 -34.49 1.21 12.84
N GLY A 260 -33.72 0.12 12.92
CA GLY A 260 -33.96 -1.07 12.07
C GLY A 260 -35.37 -1.66 12.20
N GLU A 261 -35.95 -1.62 13.40
CA GLU A 261 -37.29 -2.14 13.71
C GLU A 261 -38.43 -1.35 13.03
N ASP A 262 -38.24 -0.04 12.85
CA ASP A 262 -39.27 0.86 12.31
C ASP A 262 -39.30 0.87 10.77
N VAL A 263 -38.28 0.30 10.12
CA VAL A 263 -38.09 0.36 8.66
C VAL A 263 -39.30 -0.18 7.91
N MET A 264 -39.78 -1.37 8.27
CA MET A 264 -40.89 -2.02 7.55
C MET A 264 -42.21 -1.28 7.76
N ALA A 265 -42.43 -0.75 8.96
CA ALA A 265 -43.61 0.05 9.28
C ALA A 265 -43.62 1.37 8.49
N TYR A 266 -42.47 2.03 8.36
CA TYR A 266 -42.31 3.23 7.56
C TYR A 266 -42.70 2.99 6.10
N PHE A 267 -42.08 2.00 5.42
CA PHE A 267 -42.40 1.73 4.01
C PHE A 267 -43.86 1.33 3.82
N SER A 268 -44.43 0.56 4.75
CA SER A 268 -45.87 0.23 4.71
C SER A 268 -46.75 1.49 4.82
N SER A 269 -46.38 2.47 5.64
CA SER A 269 -47.13 3.72 5.83
C SER A 269 -47.17 4.61 4.58
N ILE A 270 -46.16 4.51 3.71
CA ILE A 270 -46.09 5.23 2.44
C ILE A 270 -46.57 4.39 1.25
N GLY A 271 -47.24 3.27 1.51
CA GLY A 271 -47.89 2.42 0.50
C GLY A 271 -47.02 1.32 -0.10
N PHE A 272 -45.80 1.13 0.40
CA PHE A 272 -44.90 0.07 -0.05
C PHE A 272 -44.85 -1.06 0.98
N SER A 273 -45.57 -2.15 0.72
CA SER A 273 -45.54 -3.36 1.53
C SER A 273 -45.21 -4.57 0.67
N PRO A 274 -44.45 -5.56 1.16
CA PRO A 274 -44.18 -6.77 0.40
C PRO A 274 -45.47 -7.59 0.22
N SER A 275 -45.75 -8.05 -1.01
CA SER A 275 -46.91 -8.89 -1.31
C SER A 275 -46.80 -10.30 -0.72
N VAL A 276 -45.56 -10.79 -0.56
CA VAL A 276 -45.22 -12.10 0.00
C VAL A 276 -44.28 -11.89 1.19
N ALA A 277 -44.41 -12.75 2.20
CA ALA A 277 -43.47 -12.77 3.32
C ALA A 277 -42.03 -13.02 2.80
N MET A 278 -41.22 -11.97 2.85
CA MET A 278 -39.83 -12.00 2.37
C MET A 278 -38.89 -11.40 3.41
N ASN A 279 -37.59 -11.60 3.20
CA ASN A 279 -36.57 -10.99 4.04
C ASN A 279 -36.64 -9.45 3.93
N PRO A 280 -36.68 -8.70 5.05
CA PRO A 280 -36.71 -7.24 5.04
C PRO A 280 -35.61 -6.63 4.16
N SER A 281 -34.39 -7.17 4.18
CA SER A 281 -33.31 -6.60 3.36
C SER A 281 -33.55 -6.76 1.87
N ASP A 282 -34.14 -7.89 1.45
CA ASP A 282 -34.38 -8.17 0.04
C ASP A 282 -35.47 -7.20 -0.46
N PHE A 283 -36.53 -7.02 0.33
CA PHE A 283 -37.57 -6.02 0.07
C PHE A 283 -37.00 -4.61 -0.08
N LEU A 284 -36.14 -4.18 0.84
CA LEU A 284 -35.54 -2.84 0.81
C LEU A 284 -34.62 -2.64 -0.40
N LEU A 285 -33.94 -3.69 -0.85
CA LEU A 285 -33.08 -3.64 -2.02
C LEU A 285 -33.89 -3.63 -3.32
N ASP A 286 -35.00 -4.37 -3.39
CA ASP A 286 -35.93 -4.33 -4.51
C ASP A 286 -36.55 -2.93 -4.63
N LEU A 287 -37.04 -2.36 -3.52
CA LEU A 287 -37.51 -0.98 -3.47
C LEU A 287 -36.45 0.03 -3.90
N ALA A 288 -35.22 -0.12 -3.43
CA ALA A 288 -34.13 0.77 -3.80
C ALA A 288 -33.73 0.65 -5.28
N ASN A 289 -33.95 -0.51 -5.91
CA ASN A 289 -33.82 -0.73 -7.35
C ASN A 289 -35.04 -0.22 -8.14
N GLY A 290 -36.15 0.09 -7.48
CA GLY A 290 -37.43 0.44 -8.12
C GLY A 290 -38.17 -0.78 -8.64
N VAL A 291 -37.87 -1.97 -8.12
CA VAL A 291 -38.58 -3.21 -8.44
C VAL A 291 -39.75 -3.37 -7.48
N ILE A 292 -40.96 -3.37 -8.01
CA ILE A 292 -42.20 -3.66 -7.31
C ILE A 292 -42.93 -4.73 -8.13
N ASP A 293 -43.88 -5.44 -7.53
CA ASP A 293 -44.67 -6.49 -8.18
C ASP A 293 -45.56 -5.98 -9.34
N ASP A 294 -45.76 -4.67 -9.50
CA ASP A 294 -46.54 -4.09 -10.61
C ASP A 294 -45.65 -3.76 -11.83
N PRO A 295 -45.82 -4.45 -12.99
CA PRO A 295 -45.02 -4.22 -14.19
C PRO A 295 -45.27 -2.88 -14.91
N GLN A 296 -46.30 -2.12 -14.51
CA GLN A 296 -46.73 -0.91 -15.23
C GLN A 296 -46.07 0.39 -14.74
N GLU A 297 -45.46 0.40 -13.55
CA GLU A 297 -44.81 1.60 -12.99
C GLU A 297 -43.35 1.74 -13.44
N ASP A 298 -42.96 2.97 -13.83
CA ASP A 298 -41.59 3.30 -14.19
C ASP A 298 -40.68 3.31 -12.95
N GLN A 299 -39.57 2.57 -13.00
CA GLN A 299 -38.59 2.48 -11.90
C GLN A 299 -38.09 3.87 -11.46
N ALA A 300 -37.97 4.82 -12.40
CA ALA A 300 -37.50 6.16 -12.09
C ALA A 300 -38.51 6.95 -11.25
N SER A 301 -39.81 6.82 -11.52
CA SER A 301 -40.86 7.52 -10.79
C SER A 301 -40.95 7.01 -9.35
N ILE A 302 -40.87 5.69 -9.15
CA ILE A 302 -40.85 5.04 -7.84
C ILE A 302 -39.71 5.59 -6.99
N LYS A 303 -38.48 5.57 -7.51
CA LYS A 303 -37.30 6.09 -6.79
C LYS A 303 -37.48 7.55 -6.41
N GLN A 304 -38.06 8.36 -7.30
CA GLN A 304 -38.30 9.78 -7.03
C GLN A 304 -39.36 9.98 -5.95
N THR A 305 -40.42 9.16 -5.93
CA THR A 305 -41.42 9.13 -4.86
C THR A 305 -40.79 8.78 -3.52
N LEU A 306 -39.94 7.75 -3.46
CA LEU A 306 -39.24 7.34 -2.24
C LEU A 306 -38.30 8.43 -1.71
N VAL A 307 -37.53 9.09 -2.59
CA VAL A 307 -36.66 10.21 -2.21
C VAL A 307 -37.48 11.39 -1.69
N THR A 308 -38.64 11.65 -2.28
CA THR A 308 -39.54 12.73 -1.84
C THR A 308 -40.14 12.41 -0.47
N ALA A 309 -40.62 11.17 -0.29
CA ALA A 309 -41.15 10.68 0.98
C ALA A 309 -40.12 10.77 2.12
N PHE A 310 -38.86 10.44 1.86
CA PHE A 310 -37.79 10.60 2.85
C PHE A 310 -37.63 12.07 3.27
N LYS A 311 -37.61 12.99 2.29
CA LYS A 311 -37.45 14.44 2.56
C LYS A 311 -38.63 15.03 3.33
N THR A 312 -39.85 14.56 3.11
CA THR A 312 -41.04 15.09 3.80
C THR A 312 -41.27 14.45 5.16
N ASN A 313 -41.01 13.15 5.31
CA ASN A 313 -41.48 12.39 6.47
C ASN A 313 -40.40 12.14 7.52
N LEU A 314 -39.13 12.02 7.11
CA LEU A 314 -38.03 11.60 8.01
C LEU A 314 -36.96 12.68 8.20
N LEU A 315 -36.65 13.46 7.15
CA LEU A 315 -35.52 14.37 7.18
C LEU A 315 -35.58 15.40 8.32
N ASP A 316 -36.76 15.94 8.63
CA ASP A 316 -36.90 16.92 9.71
C ASP A 316 -36.72 16.28 11.09
N GLY A 317 -37.20 15.05 11.29
CA GLY A 317 -36.92 14.28 12.52
C GLY A 317 -35.43 13.99 12.70
N VAL A 318 -34.71 13.67 11.63
CA VAL A 318 -33.24 13.49 11.67
C VAL A 318 -32.53 14.81 12.01
N LYS A 319 -32.98 15.94 11.44
CA LYS A 319 -32.44 17.27 11.78
C LYS A 319 -32.72 17.66 13.22
N GLU A 320 -33.88 17.32 13.76
CA GLU A 320 -34.18 17.52 15.19
C GLU A 320 -33.25 16.69 16.08
N GLU A 321 -33.00 15.41 15.74
CA GLU A 321 -32.05 14.55 16.45
C GLU A 321 -30.63 15.15 16.43
N LEU A 322 -30.25 15.77 15.30
CA LEU A 322 -28.97 16.46 15.12
C LEU A 322 -28.84 17.77 15.90
N GLN A 323 -29.95 18.48 16.15
CA GLN A 323 -30.00 19.75 16.89
C GLN A 323 -30.12 19.54 18.40
N LYS A 324 -30.83 18.49 18.84
CA LYS A 324 -30.99 18.13 20.26
C LYS A 324 -29.67 17.67 20.89
N TYR A 325 -28.72 17.18 20.08
CA TYR A 325 -27.38 16.83 20.53
C TYR A 325 -26.50 18.08 20.59
N ASP A 326 -26.30 18.60 21.79
CA ASP A 326 -25.45 19.77 22.06
C ASP A 326 -23.97 19.34 22.14
N ASP A 327 -23.13 19.87 21.24
CA ASP A 327 -21.71 19.53 21.14
C ASP A 327 -20.88 20.00 22.35
N SER A 328 -21.47 20.82 23.24
CA SER A 328 -20.77 21.60 24.27
C SER A 328 -20.20 20.79 25.46
N GLU A 329 -20.78 19.66 25.86
CA GLU A 329 -20.28 18.87 27.01
C GLU A 329 -19.09 17.94 26.68
N ASP A 330 -18.96 17.48 25.43
CA ASP A 330 -17.88 16.56 25.01
C ASP A 330 -16.61 17.29 24.53
N HIS A 331 -16.72 18.58 24.22
CA HIS A 331 -15.63 19.41 23.70
C HIS A 331 -14.42 19.51 24.65
N GLU A 332 -14.63 19.44 25.97
CA GLU A 332 -13.54 19.54 26.96
C GLU A 332 -12.70 18.27 27.10
N LYS A 333 -13.25 17.08 26.78
CA LYS A 333 -12.52 15.81 26.96
C LYS A 333 -11.64 15.45 25.76
N LEU A 334 -11.99 15.90 24.54
CA LEU A 334 -11.21 15.54 23.34
C LEU A 334 -9.98 16.44 23.08
N GLN A 335 -9.69 17.45 23.91
CA GLN A 335 -8.46 18.26 23.75
C GLN A 335 -7.65 18.47 25.04
N LYS A 336 -6.48 17.82 25.08
CA LYS A 336 -5.16 18.48 25.23
C LYS A 336 -4.02 17.44 25.09
N GLY A 337 -3.31 17.50 23.97
CA GLY A 337 -1.91 17.03 23.86
C GLY A 337 -1.58 15.61 23.35
N LYS A 338 -2.54 14.67 23.26
CA LYS A 338 -2.22 13.25 22.92
C LYS A 338 -2.52 12.82 21.48
N LEU A 339 -3.50 13.38 20.78
CA LEU A 339 -3.93 12.90 19.45
C LEU A 339 -2.88 13.08 18.35
N ASP A 340 -2.10 14.17 18.35
CA ASP A 340 -1.19 14.47 17.24
C ASP A 340 0.11 13.65 17.23
N ARG A 341 0.45 12.99 18.34
CA ARG A 341 1.73 12.27 18.46
C ARG A 341 1.65 10.88 17.84
N TRP A 342 2.71 10.49 17.14
CA TRP A 342 2.88 9.10 16.70
C TRP A 342 3.06 8.19 17.91
N SER A 343 2.41 7.02 17.90
CA SER A 343 2.46 6.04 19.00
C SER A 343 3.88 5.55 19.29
N ASN A 344 4.74 5.53 18.27
CA ASN A 344 6.10 5.00 18.30
C ASN A 344 7.15 6.01 17.80
N THR A 345 8.42 5.69 18.08
CA THR A 345 9.58 6.39 17.54
C THR A 345 9.89 5.90 16.13
N TRP A 346 10.51 6.75 15.32
CA TRP A 346 10.94 6.41 13.97
C TRP A 346 11.84 5.16 13.94
N TRP A 347 12.78 5.04 14.89
CA TRP A 347 13.66 3.88 14.99
C TRP A 347 12.91 2.58 15.30
N ASN A 348 11.96 2.60 16.24
CA ASN A 348 11.18 1.41 16.57
C ASN A 348 10.31 0.98 15.38
N GLU A 349 9.68 1.93 14.69
CA GLU A 349 8.93 1.67 13.44
C GLU A 349 9.85 1.01 12.41
N SER A 350 11.03 1.59 12.14
CA SER A 350 11.98 1.05 11.16
C SER A 350 12.49 -0.34 11.51
N VAL A 351 12.79 -0.64 12.78
CA VAL A 351 13.26 -1.97 13.21
C VAL A 351 12.15 -3.01 13.04
N VAL A 352 10.92 -2.69 13.42
CA VAL A 352 9.78 -3.61 13.29
C VAL A 352 9.47 -3.87 11.82
N LEU A 353 9.46 -2.83 10.98
CA LEU A 353 9.25 -2.94 9.54
C LEU A 353 10.37 -3.72 8.85
N PHE A 354 11.63 -3.52 9.27
CA PHE A 354 12.77 -4.30 8.77
C PHE A 354 12.61 -5.79 9.09
N ARG A 355 12.30 -6.14 10.34
CA ARG A 355 12.08 -7.54 10.75
C ARG A 355 10.93 -8.18 9.99
N ARG A 356 9.80 -7.47 9.87
CA ARG A 356 8.65 -7.91 9.08
C ARG A 356 9.00 -8.11 7.62
N GLY A 357 9.66 -7.12 7.01
CA GLY A 357 10.07 -7.14 5.61
C GLY A 357 11.05 -8.27 5.30
N MET A 358 12.04 -8.50 6.16
CA MET A 358 12.98 -9.62 6.02
C MET A 358 12.27 -10.98 6.08
N LYS A 359 11.27 -11.13 6.96
CA LYS A 359 10.51 -12.37 7.10
C LYS A 359 9.61 -12.63 5.91
N GLU A 360 8.87 -11.60 5.49
CA GLU A 360 8.01 -11.65 4.30
C GLU A 360 8.86 -12.02 3.07
N ARG A 361 9.97 -11.31 2.85
CA ARG A 361 10.76 -11.41 1.62
C ARG A 361 11.70 -12.60 1.56
N LYS A 362 11.88 -13.33 2.66
CA LYS A 362 12.82 -14.47 2.72
C LYS A 362 12.65 -15.43 1.53
N HIS A 363 11.41 -15.71 1.14
CA HIS A 363 11.11 -16.62 0.03
C HIS A 363 11.53 -16.06 -1.35
N ASP A 364 11.39 -14.75 -1.57
CA ASP A 364 11.74 -14.09 -2.84
C ASP A 364 13.23 -13.71 -2.90
N SER A 365 13.78 -13.20 -1.78
CA SER A 365 15.18 -12.86 -1.62
C SER A 365 16.09 -14.07 -1.80
N PHE A 366 15.80 -15.20 -1.15
CA PHE A 366 16.59 -16.43 -1.24
C PHE A 366 16.05 -17.41 -2.30
N SER A 367 15.38 -16.88 -3.34
CA SER A 367 14.88 -17.71 -4.43
C SER A 367 16.02 -18.42 -5.15
N PHE A 368 15.95 -19.76 -5.19
CA PHE A 368 16.93 -20.62 -5.88
C PHE A 368 17.10 -20.22 -7.35
N LEU A 369 16.03 -19.75 -8.01
CA LEU A 369 16.08 -19.30 -9.39
C LEU A 369 16.95 -18.06 -9.57
N LYS A 370 16.88 -17.08 -8.65
CA LYS A 370 17.69 -15.86 -8.71
C LYS A 370 19.17 -16.17 -8.53
N VAL A 371 19.49 -16.98 -7.52
CA VAL A 371 20.87 -17.40 -7.23
C VAL A 371 21.41 -18.24 -8.39
N GLY A 372 20.64 -19.22 -8.86
CA GLY A 372 21.01 -20.09 -9.98
C GLY A 372 21.28 -19.32 -11.27
N GLN A 373 20.42 -18.35 -11.62
CA GLN A 373 20.62 -17.50 -12.80
C GLN A 373 21.96 -16.74 -12.74
N VAL A 374 22.27 -16.08 -11.61
CA VAL A 374 23.52 -15.31 -11.46
C VAL A 374 24.73 -16.24 -11.50
N LEU A 375 24.66 -17.42 -10.86
CA LEU A 375 25.74 -18.40 -10.90
C LEU A 375 26.00 -18.91 -12.32
N ILE A 376 24.95 -19.30 -13.05
CA ILE A 376 25.07 -19.75 -14.45
C ILE A 376 25.73 -18.67 -15.32
N VAL A 377 25.25 -17.42 -15.22
CA VAL A 377 25.83 -16.31 -15.99
C VAL A 377 27.29 -16.07 -15.59
N SER A 378 27.63 -16.13 -14.29
CA SER A 378 29.02 -15.94 -13.84
C SER A 378 29.97 -17.02 -14.36
N ILE A 379 29.52 -18.29 -14.40
CA ILE A 379 30.30 -19.42 -14.91
C ILE A 379 30.47 -19.30 -16.42
N LEU A 380 29.40 -18.95 -17.15
CA LEU A 380 29.49 -18.71 -18.59
C LEU A 380 30.45 -17.57 -18.93
N CYS A 381 30.39 -16.46 -18.20
CA CYS A 381 31.36 -15.37 -18.36
C CYS A 381 32.80 -15.81 -18.07
N ALA A 382 33.00 -16.59 -17.00
CA ALA A 382 34.32 -17.12 -16.65
C ALA A 382 34.89 -18.04 -17.75
N MET A 383 34.05 -18.85 -18.40
CA MET A 383 34.45 -19.74 -19.49
C MET A 383 34.72 -18.98 -20.80
N LEU A 384 33.89 -18.00 -21.16
CA LEU A 384 34.02 -17.25 -22.41
C LEU A 384 35.25 -16.35 -22.43
N TRP A 385 35.58 -15.72 -21.31
CA TRP A 385 36.75 -14.83 -21.16
C TRP A 385 37.94 -15.52 -20.47
N TRP A 386 38.04 -16.84 -20.56
CA TRP A 386 39.04 -17.62 -19.81
C TRP A 386 40.47 -17.14 -20.08
N ARG A 387 41.10 -16.56 -19.05
CA ARG A 387 42.49 -16.04 -19.08
C ARG A 387 42.81 -15.18 -20.32
N SER A 388 41.87 -14.34 -20.78
CA SER A 388 42.15 -13.48 -21.93
C SER A 388 43.16 -12.39 -21.57
N SER A 389 44.16 -12.22 -22.43
CA SER A 389 45.16 -11.14 -22.35
C SER A 389 44.90 -10.02 -23.35
N ASP A 390 43.87 -10.16 -24.20
CA ASP A 390 43.50 -9.15 -25.18
C ASP A 390 42.70 -8.02 -24.51
N ILE A 391 43.11 -6.78 -24.77
CA ILE A 391 42.45 -5.58 -24.28
C ILE A 391 41.02 -5.45 -24.82
N GLN A 392 40.77 -5.92 -26.03
CA GLN A 392 39.43 -5.90 -26.62
C GLN A 392 38.47 -6.81 -25.85
N ASP A 393 38.91 -8.03 -25.55
CA ASP A 393 38.16 -9.00 -24.76
C ASP A 393 37.91 -8.48 -23.34
N GLN A 394 38.95 -7.99 -22.66
CA GLN A 394 38.84 -7.46 -21.30
C GLN A 394 37.90 -6.24 -21.23
N THR A 395 37.95 -5.36 -22.23
CA THR A 395 37.02 -4.22 -22.36
C THR A 395 35.59 -4.69 -22.60
N GLY A 396 35.41 -5.72 -23.44
CA GLY A 396 34.11 -6.36 -23.67
C GLY A 396 33.52 -7.00 -22.40
N LEU A 397 34.34 -7.66 -21.59
CA LEU A 397 33.94 -8.20 -20.30
C LEU A 397 33.46 -7.09 -19.35
N MET A 398 34.25 -6.03 -19.16
CA MET A 398 33.87 -4.91 -18.28
C MET A 398 32.56 -4.22 -18.73
N PHE A 399 32.36 -4.14 -20.05
CA PHE A 399 31.11 -3.62 -20.62
C PHE A 399 29.93 -4.56 -20.34
N PHE A 400 30.12 -5.88 -20.49
CA PHE A 400 29.11 -6.87 -20.14
C PHE A 400 28.75 -6.80 -18.65
N ILE A 401 29.75 -6.73 -17.75
CA ILE A 401 29.55 -6.58 -16.31
C ILE A 401 28.72 -5.32 -16.01
N THR A 402 29.07 -4.18 -16.62
CA THR A 402 28.31 -2.93 -16.48
C THR A 402 26.86 -3.09 -16.93
N SER A 403 26.65 -3.75 -18.07
CA SER A 403 25.32 -3.93 -18.65
C SER A 403 24.48 -4.88 -17.80
N PHE A 404 25.00 -6.07 -17.48
CA PHE A 404 24.30 -7.08 -16.68
C PHE A 404 23.89 -6.51 -15.31
N TRP A 405 24.82 -5.88 -14.59
CA TRP A 405 24.56 -5.28 -13.28
C TRP A 405 23.85 -3.92 -13.34
N GLY A 406 23.69 -3.33 -14.52
CA GLY A 406 22.77 -2.21 -14.75
C GLY A 406 21.33 -2.68 -14.95
N PHE A 407 21.11 -3.74 -15.74
CA PHE A 407 19.77 -4.25 -16.05
C PHE A 407 19.18 -5.06 -14.87
N TYR A 408 19.93 -6.03 -14.34
CA TYR A 408 19.42 -7.00 -13.38
C TYR A 408 18.76 -6.37 -12.13
N PRO A 409 19.46 -5.54 -11.33
CA PRO A 409 18.87 -4.94 -10.13
C PRO A 409 17.77 -3.93 -10.45
N LEU A 410 17.88 -3.21 -11.58
CA LEU A 410 16.85 -2.25 -12.00
C LEU A 410 15.52 -2.96 -12.26
N PHE A 411 15.53 -4.07 -13.01
CA PHE A 411 14.31 -4.82 -13.29
C PHE A 411 13.73 -5.44 -12.02
N GLN A 412 14.55 -5.99 -11.12
CA GLN A 412 14.07 -6.48 -9.82
C GLN A 412 13.40 -5.38 -8.99
N ALA A 413 13.99 -4.18 -8.97
CA ALA A 413 13.47 -3.05 -8.21
C ALA A 413 12.11 -2.52 -8.74
N ILE A 414 11.85 -2.58 -10.05
CA ILE A 414 10.57 -2.15 -10.66
C ILE A 414 9.38 -2.91 -10.08
N PHE A 415 9.53 -4.21 -9.80
CA PHE A 415 8.47 -5.05 -9.25
C PHE A 415 8.22 -4.84 -7.75
N THR A 416 8.90 -3.88 -7.10
CA THR A 416 8.74 -3.66 -5.66
C THR A 416 7.43 -2.94 -5.31
N PHE A 417 7.23 -1.72 -5.80
CA PHE A 417 6.15 -0.86 -5.31
C PHE A 417 4.77 -1.14 -5.92
N PRO A 418 4.63 -1.50 -7.21
CA PRO A 418 3.30 -1.75 -7.78
C PRO A 418 2.52 -2.86 -7.07
N PRO A 419 3.12 -4.03 -6.71
CA PRO A 419 2.43 -5.05 -5.93
C PRO A 419 2.18 -4.63 -4.47
N GLU A 420 3.09 -3.88 -3.86
CA GLU A 420 2.94 -3.42 -2.47
C GLU A 420 1.96 -2.24 -2.31
N ARG A 421 1.51 -1.63 -3.41
CA ARG A 421 0.67 -0.42 -3.40
C ARG A 421 -0.56 -0.56 -2.51
N MET A 422 -1.31 -1.64 -2.65
CA MET A 422 -2.55 -1.84 -1.88
C MET A 422 -2.27 -1.91 -0.37
N MET A 423 -1.19 -2.58 0.01
CA MET A 423 -0.79 -2.70 1.40
C MET A 423 -0.31 -1.34 1.95
N LEU A 424 0.51 -0.62 1.18
CA LEU A 424 0.99 0.71 1.57
C LEU A 424 -0.17 1.70 1.71
N GLU A 425 -1.16 1.66 0.83
CA GLU A 425 -2.36 2.51 0.89
C GLU A 425 -3.22 2.20 2.12
N LYS A 426 -3.42 0.91 2.44
CA LYS A 426 -4.10 0.46 3.65
C LYS A 426 -3.37 0.94 4.92
N GLU A 427 -2.09 0.63 5.07
CA GLU A 427 -1.35 0.93 6.30
C GLU A 427 -1.17 2.44 6.53
N ARG A 428 -1.04 3.23 5.46
CA ARG A 428 -0.96 4.69 5.54
C ARG A 428 -2.29 5.35 5.84
N SER A 429 -3.39 4.86 5.27
CA SER A 429 -4.72 5.38 5.57
C SER A 429 -5.18 5.06 7.00
N SER A 430 -4.68 3.97 7.60
CA SER A 430 -4.83 3.65 9.04
C SER A 430 -3.78 4.34 9.93
N GLY A 431 -2.83 5.10 9.36
CA GLY A 431 -1.81 5.83 10.12
C GLY A 431 -0.87 4.95 10.93
N MET A 432 -0.53 3.75 10.45
CA MET A 432 0.23 2.74 11.21
C MET A 432 1.70 3.13 11.47
N TYR A 433 2.35 3.78 10.51
CA TYR A 433 3.75 4.21 10.60
C TYR A 433 4.05 5.38 9.66
N ARG A 434 5.22 6.00 9.81
CA ARG A 434 5.70 7.06 8.91
C ARG A 434 6.26 6.46 7.62
N LEU A 435 5.98 7.09 6.49
CA LEU A 435 6.50 6.64 5.20
C LEU A 435 8.04 6.56 5.18
N SER A 436 8.73 7.50 5.85
CA SER A 436 10.19 7.49 5.93
C SER A 436 10.72 6.28 6.68
N SER A 437 10.03 5.83 7.74
CA SER A 437 10.39 4.63 8.51
C SER A 437 10.33 3.39 7.61
N TYR A 438 9.24 3.26 6.84
CA TYR A 438 9.06 2.19 5.85
C TYR A 438 10.12 2.24 4.76
N PHE A 439 10.30 3.38 4.11
CA PHE A 439 11.23 3.52 2.99
C PHE A 439 12.68 3.21 3.40
N MET A 440 13.09 3.66 4.58
CA MET A 440 14.43 3.35 5.11
C MET A 440 14.55 1.86 5.47
N SER A 441 13.57 1.29 6.17
CA SER A 441 13.59 -0.14 6.53
C SER A 441 13.66 -1.05 5.29
N ARG A 442 13.02 -0.62 4.19
CA ARG A 442 13.02 -1.27 2.90
C ARG A 442 14.41 -1.25 2.26
N ILE A 443 15.02 -0.06 2.14
CA ILE A 443 16.38 0.11 1.59
C ILE A 443 17.40 -0.74 2.35
N VAL A 444 17.33 -0.73 3.68
CA VAL A 444 18.25 -1.50 4.53
C VAL A 444 17.97 -3.01 4.42
N GLY A 445 16.70 -3.40 4.26
CA GLY A 445 16.28 -4.80 4.08
C GLY A 445 16.79 -5.46 2.80
N ASP A 446 16.87 -4.71 1.70
CA ASP A 446 17.33 -5.26 0.41
C ASP A 446 18.86 -5.31 0.29
N LEU A 447 19.57 -4.46 1.03
CA LEU A 447 21.01 -4.26 0.92
C LEU A 447 21.83 -5.58 1.00
N PRO A 448 21.59 -6.52 1.94
CA PRO A 448 22.42 -7.72 2.04
C PRO A 448 22.38 -8.57 0.78
N MET A 449 21.20 -8.79 0.21
CA MET A 449 21.03 -9.65 -0.97
C MET A 449 21.58 -8.98 -2.23
N GLU A 450 21.42 -7.67 -2.34
CA GLU A 450 21.92 -6.89 -3.47
C GLU A 450 23.43 -6.75 -3.48
N LEU A 451 24.10 -6.91 -2.34
CA LEU A 451 25.57 -6.90 -2.27
C LEU A 451 26.17 -8.30 -2.38
N VAL A 452 25.52 -9.35 -1.87
CA VAL A 452 26.06 -10.72 -1.89
C VAL A 452 26.15 -11.28 -3.31
N LEU A 453 25.09 -11.16 -4.13
CA LEU A 453 25.08 -11.76 -5.47
C LEU A 453 26.13 -11.16 -6.43
N PRO A 454 26.31 -9.82 -6.53
CA PRO A 454 27.40 -9.26 -7.32
C PRO A 454 28.78 -9.58 -6.76
N THR A 455 28.93 -9.67 -5.43
CA THR A 455 30.20 -10.06 -4.83
C THR A 455 30.60 -11.47 -5.26
N VAL A 456 29.68 -12.44 -5.22
CA VAL A 456 29.93 -13.81 -5.71
C VAL A 456 30.27 -13.81 -7.20
N PHE A 457 29.52 -13.07 -8.02
CA PHE A 457 29.78 -12.93 -9.45
C PHE A 457 31.19 -12.38 -9.74
N VAL A 458 31.60 -11.31 -9.05
CA VAL A 458 32.92 -10.69 -9.23
C VAL A 458 34.02 -11.63 -8.76
N ILE A 459 33.85 -12.33 -7.63
CA ILE A 459 34.84 -13.32 -7.18
C ILE A 459 35.05 -14.40 -8.24
N ILE A 460 33.99 -14.96 -8.81
CA ILE A 460 34.12 -16.01 -9.83
C ILE A 460 34.80 -15.46 -11.09
N THR A 461 34.31 -14.34 -11.62
CA THR A 461 34.76 -13.81 -12.92
C THR A 461 36.13 -13.14 -12.87
N TYR A 462 36.49 -12.46 -11.78
CA TYR A 462 37.73 -11.69 -11.68
C TYR A 462 38.97 -12.58 -11.78
N TRP A 463 38.98 -13.68 -11.03
CA TRP A 463 40.14 -14.58 -10.94
C TRP A 463 40.28 -15.48 -12.18
N THR A 464 39.20 -15.75 -12.91
CA THR A 464 39.23 -16.63 -14.09
C THR A 464 39.58 -15.89 -15.38
N THR A 465 39.27 -14.60 -15.48
CA THR A 465 39.32 -13.85 -16.74
C THR A 465 40.65 -13.14 -17.03
N GLY A 466 41.61 -13.21 -16.11
CA GLY A 466 42.94 -12.62 -16.31
C GLY A 466 43.02 -11.11 -16.05
N LEU A 467 42.06 -10.54 -15.32
CA LEU A 467 42.14 -9.17 -14.79
C LEU A 467 43.34 -9.02 -13.83
N LYS A 468 43.78 -7.78 -13.60
CA LYS A 468 45.01 -7.53 -12.83
C LYS A 468 44.94 -8.06 -11.41
N GLN A 469 45.89 -8.90 -11.01
CA GLN A 469 45.87 -9.59 -9.71
C GLN A 469 46.24 -8.71 -8.49
N SER A 470 46.16 -7.38 -8.62
CA SER A 470 46.41 -6.44 -7.52
C SER A 470 45.19 -6.34 -6.59
N PRO A 471 45.37 -6.41 -5.26
CA PRO A 471 44.27 -6.21 -4.30
C PRO A 471 43.56 -4.87 -4.50
N VAL A 472 44.30 -3.80 -4.82
CA VAL A 472 43.73 -2.46 -5.04
C VAL A 472 42.75 -2.45 -6.23
N ASN A 473 43.12 -3.14 -7.31
CA ASN A 473 42.30 -3.22 -8.51
C ASN A 473 41.07 -4.10 -8.28
N PHE A 474 41.23 -5.21 -7.54
CA PHE A 474 40.11 -6.06 -7.14
C PHE A 474 39.08 -5.29 -6.31
N PHE A 475 39.49 -4.62 -5.24
CA PHE A 475 38.58 -3.84 -4.40
C PHE A 475 37.96 -2.65 -5.14
N SER A 476 38.71 -2.02 -6.06
CA SER A 476 38.18 -0.94 -6.90
C SER A 476 37.13 -1.43 -7.89
N THR A 477 37.36 -2.59 -8.52
CA THR A 477 36.38 -3.25 -9.40
C THR A 477 35.14 -3.67 -8.60
N LEU A 478 35.33 -4.33 -7.46
CA LEU A 478 34.22 -4.74 -6.58
C LEU A 478 33.39 -3.54 -6.13
N PHE A 479 34.04 -2.47 -5.64
CA PHE A 479 33.38 -1.23 -5.26
C PHE A 479 32.57 -0.65 -6.42
N THR A 480 33.16 -0.58 -7.62
CA THR A 480 32.48 -0.02 -8.79
C THR A 480 31.24 -0.84 -9.19
N VAL A 481 31.33 -2.17 -9.19
CA VAL A 481 30.18 -3.04 -9.49
C VAL A 481 29.10 -2.86 -8.44
N LEU A 482 29.44 -2.99 -7.15
CA LEU A 482 28.46 -2.84 -6.06
C LEU A 482 27.78 -1.47 -6.07
N TYR A 483 28.56 -0.43 -6.37
CA TYR A 483 28.03 0.92 -6.43
C TYR A 483 27.11 1.14 -7.62
N GLY A 484 27.47 0.63 -8.81
CA GLY A 484 26.61 0.62 -9.98
C GLY A 484 25.30 -0.12 -9.74
N VAL A 485 25.33 -1.25 -9.03
CA VAL A 485 24.15 -2.03 -8.64
C VAL A 485 23.18 -1.19 -7.79
N LEU A 486 23.69 -0.48 -6.77
CA LEU A 486 22.85 0.36 -5.90
C LEU A 486 22.21 1.53 -6.66
N VAL A 487 22.94 2.14 -7.62
CA VAL A 487 22.42 3.24 -8.46
C VAL A 487 21.33 2.72 -9.41
N ALA A 488 21.59 1.60 -10.08
CA ALA A 488 20.64 0.95 -10.99
C ALA A 488 19.36 0.50 -10.27
N GLN A 489 19.50 -0.09 -9.08
CA GLN A 489 18.38 -0.40 -8.20
C GLN A 489 17.58 0.86 -7.85
N GLY A 490 18.25 1.95 -7.47
CA GLY A 490 17.60 3.23 -7.17
C GLY A 490 16.75 3.75 -8.34
N LEU A 491 17.26 3.67 -9.57
CA LEU A 491 16.51 4.03 -10.78
C LEU A 491 15.28 3.13 -10.97
N GLY A 492 15.42 1.81 -10.77
CA GLY A 492 14.30 0.88 -10.85
C GLY A 492 13.21 1.15 -9.81
N LEU A 493 13.60 1.48 -8.57
CA LEU A 493 12.67 1.91 -7.51
C LEU A 493 11.93 3.20 -7.89
N ALA A 494 12.62 4.16 -8.50
CA ALA A 494 12.01 5.41 -8.96
C ALA A 494 11.00 5.17 -10.09
N ILE A 495 11.34 4.33 -11.08
CA ILE A 495 10.43 3.96 -12.18
C ILE A 495 9.21 3.21 -11.63
N GLY A 496 9.40 2.22 -10.75
CA GLY A 496 8.31 1.48 -10.13
C GLY A 496 7.42 2.34 -9.22
N ALA A 497 7.98 3.36 -8.58
CA ALA A 497 7.21 4.34 -7.80
C ALA A 497 6.45 5.34 -8.71
N MET A 498 6.97 5.64 -9.90
CA MET A 498 6.39 6.58 -10.86
C MET A 498 5.25 5.94 -11.66
N ILE A 499 5.50 4.73 -12.17
CA ILE A 499 4.59 3.98 -13.04
C ILE A 499 4.08 2.79 -12.24
N MET A 500 2.91 2.94 -11.65
CA MET A 500 2.20 1.92 -10.86
C MET A 500 1.56 0.81 -11.72
N ASP A 501 2.02 0.66 -12.97
CA ASP A 501 1.66 -0.41 -13.90
C ASP A 501 2.93 -1.13 -14.37
N LEU A 502 2.98 -2.44 -14.16
CA LEU A 502 4.19 -3.24 -14.38
C LEU A 502 4.59 -3.30 -15.86
N LYS A 503 3.62 -3.37 -16.78
CA LYS A 503 3.89 -3.47 -18.22
C LYS A 503 4.51 -2.16 -18.73
N SER A 504 3.89 -1.04 -18.38
CA SER A 504 4.39 0.28 -18.77
C SER A 504 5.76 0.61 -18.15
N ALA A 505 5.96 0.23 -16.88
CA ALA A 505 7.23 0.44 -16.18
C ALA A 505 8.39 -0.33 -16.81
N THR A 506 8.17 -1.58 -17.20
CA THR A 506 9.20 -2.43 -17.84
C THR A 506 9.57 -1.95 -19.24
N VAL A 507 8.59 -1.47 -20.03
CA VAL A 507 8.84 -0.84 -21.33
C VAL A 507 9.67 0.43 -21.20
N LEU A 508 9.34 1.32 -20.25
CA LEU A 508 10.13 2.54 -20.05
C LEU A 508 11.56 2.22 -19.60
N ALA A 509 11.70 1.28 -18.67
CA ALA A 509 12.98 0.84 -18.15
C ALA A 509 13.91 0.25 -19.22
N SER A 510 13.37 -0.59 -20.11
CA SER A 510 14.15 -1.18 -21.20
C SER A 510 14.65 -0.12 -22.17
N VAL A 511 13.82 0.87 -22.52
CA VAL A 511 14.20 2.00 -23.38
C VAL A 511 15.30 2.84 -22.75
N ILE A 512 15.17 3.19 -21.46
CA ILE A 512 16.18 3.97 -20.73
C ILE A 512 17.52 3.21 -20.68
N MET A 513 17.48 1.93 -20.29
CA MET A 513 18.70 1.12 -20.15
C MET A 513 19.38 0.82 -21.48
N LEU A 514 18.61 0.57 -22.55
CA LEU A 514 19.17 0.40 -23.89
C LEU A 514 19.85 1.71 -24.36
N SER A 515 19.22 2.85 -24.11
CA SER A 515 19.79 4.16 -24.44
C SER A 515 21.09 4.43 -23.67
N PHE A 516 21.11 4.11 -22.37
CA PHE A 516 22.33 4.24 -21.54
C PHE A 516 23.45 3.31 -21.98
N THR A 517 23.10 2.11 -22.45
CA THR A 517 24.05 1.11 -22.95
C THR A 517 24.67 1.55 -24.28
N LEU A 518 23.89 2.12 -25.20
CA LEU A 518 24.41 2.65 -26.47
C LEU A 518 25.39 3.81 -26.27
N VAL A 519 25.11 4.68 -25.30
CA VAL A 519 25.88 5.92 -25.06
C VAL A 519 27.05 5.73 -24.07
N SER A 520 27.24 4.50 -23.55
CA SER A 520 28.30 4.11 -22.60
C SER A 520 29.75 4.23 -23.13
N GLY A 521 29.94 4.55 -24.41
CA GLY A 521 31.26 4.69 -25.04
C GLY A 521 31.85 3.41 -25.63
N PHE A 522 31.23 2.25 -25.37
CA PHE A 522 31.63 0.97 -25.97
C PHE A 522 31.13 0.83 -27.42
N PHE A 523 29.80 0.87 -27.65
CA PHE A 523 29.21 0.76 -28.99
C PHE A 523 29.37 2.03 -29.81
N VAL A 524 28.92 3.17 -29.27
CA VAL A 524 28.99 4.47 -29.96
C VAL A 524 30.13 5.30 -29.37
N GLN A 525 31.22 5.38 -30.13
CA GLN A 525 32.41 6.14 -29.72
C GLN A 525 32.28 7.64 -30.04
N HIS A 526 31.65 7.96 -31.17
CA HIS A 526 31.45 9.34 -31.65
C HIS A 526 29.98 9.74 -31.53
N VAL A 527 29.61 10.32 -30.38
CA VAL A 527 28.24 10.81 -30.16
C VAL A 527 28.14 12.28 -30.63
N PRO A 528 27.18 12.61 -31.52
CA PRO A 528 26.97 13.99 -31.97
C PRO A 528 26.73 14.97 -30.81
N SER A 529 27.17 16.22 -30.97
CA SER A 529 27.11 17.25 -29.93
C SER A 529 25.69 17.49 -29.40
N PHE A 530 24.66 17.43 -30.25
CA PHE A 530 23.27 17.69 -29.85
C PHE A 530 22.67 16.66 -28.87
N ILE A 531 23.14 15.40 -28.87
CA ILE A 531 22.67 14.33 -27.98
C ILE A 531 23.72 13.93 -26.92
N SER A 532 24.87 14.60 -26.91
CA SER A 532 25.97 14.32 -25.99
C SER A 532 25.57 14.47 -24.52
N TRP A 533 24.54 15.27 -24.20
CA TRP A 533 24.01 15.41 -22.83
C TRP A 533 23.59 14.07 -22.21
N LEU A 534 23.16 13.10 -23.03
CA LEU A 534 22.72 11.78 -22.57
C LEU A 534 23.86 10.99 -21.89
N LYS A 535 25.13 11.26 -22.24
CA LYS A 535 26.31 10.68 -21.57
C LYS A 535 26.37 11.03 -20.10
N TYR A 536 25.96 12.25 -19.73
CA TYR A 536 26.04 12.75 -18.35
C TYR A 536 24.90 12.27 -17.45
N ILE A 537 23.86 11.67 -18.04
CA ILE A 537 22.73 11.10 -17.29
C ILE A 537 22.85 9.57 -17.22
N SER A 538 23.64 8.96 -18.10
CA SER A 538 23.83 7.51 -18.19
C SER A 538 24.65 6.97 -17.01
N LEU A 539 24.02 6.15 -16.16
CA LEU A 539 24.73 5.38 -15.13
C LEU A 539 25.76 4.41 -15.74
N SER A 540 25.47 3.88 -16.94
CA SER A 540 26.35 2.92 -17.62
C SER A 540 27.66 3.57 -18.05
N GLN A 541 27.63 4.84 -18.49
CA GLN A 541 28.84 5.60 -18.84
C GLN A 541 29.79 5.72 -17.65
N TYR A 542 29.27 6.17 -16.49
CA TYR A 542 30.10 6.38 -15.30
C TYR A 542 30.60 5.07 -14.69
N THR A 543 29.75 4.03 -14.66
CA THR A 543 30.13 2.71 -14.13
C THR A 543 31.19 2.05 -15.01
N PHE A 544 31.02 2.07 -16.33
CA PHE A 544 31.99 1.53 -17.28
C PHE A 544 33.33 2.29 -17.20
N LYS A 545 33.28 3.62 -17.12
CA LYS A 545 34.46 4.47 -16.92
C LYS A 545 35.25 4.11 -15.66
N LEU A 546 34.56 3.89 -14.54
CA LEU A 546 35.19 3.50 -13.28
C LEU A 546 35.77 2.08 -13.35
N LEU A 547 35.12 1.15 -14.06
CA LEU A 547 35.63 -0.21 -14.26
C LEU A 547 36.92 -0.20 -15.10
N ILE A 548 36.93 0.48 -16.24
CA ILE A 548 38.14 0.67 -17.05
C ILE A 548 39.23 1.33 -16.20
N GLY A 549 38.89 2.39 -15.47
CA GLY A 549 39.82 3.09 -14.59
C GLY A 549 40.31 2.27 -13.40
N SER A 550 39.65 1.18 -13.04
CA SER A 550 40.13 0.25 -12.00
C SER A 550 41.15 -0.77 -12.54
N GLN A 551 41.15 -0.99 -13.86
CA GLN A 551 42.00 -1.97 -14.50
C GLN A 551 43.17 -1.33 -15.25
N TYR A 552 43.02 -0.15 -15.82
CA TYR A 552 44.06 0.47 -16.66
C TYR A 552 44.50 1.85 -16.19
N GLU A 553 45.77 2.13 -16.42
CA GLU A 553 46.38 3.46 -16.24
C GLU A 553 46.80 4.07 -17.58
N ALA A 554 46.91 5.40 -17.63
CA ALA A 554 47.17 6.11 -18.89
C ALA A 554 48.53 5.80 -19.52
N GLY A 555 49.52 5.40 -18.71
CA GLY A 555 50.88 5.08 -19.16
C GLY A 555 51.11 3.63 -19.60
N GLU A 556 50.08 2.78 -19.53
CA GLU A 556 50.23 1.36 -19.87
C GLU A 556 50.19 1.13 -21.37
N MET A 557 50.92 0.10 -21.81
CA MET A 557 51.01 -0.28 -23.22
C MET A 557 50.46 -1.69 -23.44
N TYR A 558 49.87 -1.91 -24.61
CA TYR A 558 49.39 -3.22 -25.05
C TYR A 558 49.97 -3.54 -26.43
N HIS A 559 50.06 -4.84 -26.77
CA HIS A 559 50.50 -5.27 -28.10
C HIS A 559 49.39 -4.98 -29.13
N CYS A 560 49.63 -4.01 -30.01
CA CYS A 560 48.77 -3.80 -31.16
C CYS A 560 49.32 -4.67 -32.30
N GLY A 561 48.48 -5.54 -32.88
CA GLY A 561 48.85 -6.67 -33.75
C GLY A 561 49.60 -6.38 -35.07
N MET A 562 50.32 -5.26 -35.17
CA MET A 562 51.39 -5.06 -36.14
C MET A 562 52.72 -5.34 -35.44
N VAL A 563 53.46 -6.34 -35.94
CA VAL A 563 54.79 -6.82 -35.49
C VAL A 563 55.50 -5.89 -34.48
N ASP A 564 55.57 -6.32 -33.22
CA ASP A 564 56.23 -5.68 -32.07
C ASP A 564 55.85 -4.22 -31.72
N ALA A 565 54.78 -3.69 -32.30
CA ALA A 565 54.26 -2.38 -31.91
C ALA A 565 53.53 -2.45 -30.56
N THR A 566 53.96 -1.60 -29.63
CA THR A 566 53.27 -1.35 -28.37
C THR A 566 52.48 -0.05 -28.50
N CYS A 567 51.17 -0.13 -28.29
CA CYS A 567 50.27 1.01 -28.36
C CYS A 567 49.85 1.42 -26.95
N TYR A 568 49.64 2.72 -26.71
CA TYR A 568 49.14 3.19 -25.42
C TYR A 568 47.69 2.77 -25.20
N VAL A 569 47.39 2.25 -24.01
CA VAL A 569 46.04 1.85 -23.60
C VAL A 569 45.05 3.03 -23.69
N HIS A 570 45.52 4.26 -23.46
CA HIS A 570 44.73 5.47 -23.65
C HIS A 570 44.20 5.65 -25.07
N ASP A 571 44.93 5.18 -26.09
CA ASP A 571 44.56 5.37 -27.49
C ASP A 571 43.60 4.30 -28.01
N PHE A 572 43.31 3.26 -27.21
CA PHE A 572 42.33 2.26 -27.56
C PHE A 572 40.94 2.92 -27.74
N PRO A 573 40.23 2.70 -28.87
CA PRO A 573 39.04 3.49 -29.23
C PRO A 573 37.94 3.59 -28.16
N ALA A 574 37.66 2.49 -27.45
CA ALA A 574 36.67 2.47 -26.37
C ALA A 574 37.16 3.17 -25.08
N ILE A 575 38.47 3.15 -24.81
CA ILE A 575 39.06 3.82 -23.64
C ILE A 575 39.21 5.32 -23.91
N LYS A 576 39.57 5.69 -25.14
CA LYS A 576 39.65 7.07 -25.62
C LYS A 576 38.28 7.78 -25.61
N SER A 577 37.21 7.09 -26.00
CA SER A 577 35.86 7.66 -26.04
C SER A 577 35.29 7.96 -24.64
N VAL A 578 35.70 7.18 -23.63
CA VAL A 578 35.23 7.27 -22.24
C VAL A 578 36.15 8.14 -21.38
N GLY A 579 37.46 8.04 -21.62
CA GLY A 579 38.54 8.72 -20.92
C GLY A 579 38.89 8.11 -19.55
N LEU A 580 40.19 8.01 -19.26
CA LEU A 580 40.72 7.46 -18.00
C LEU A 580 40.77 8.48 -16.84
N GLY A 581 40.65 9.78 -17.15
CA GLY A 581 40.68 10.87 -16.17
C GLY A 581 39.31 11.14 -15.52
N GLY A 582 39.30 11.83 -14.38
CA GLY A 582 38.06 12.29 -13.72
C GLY A 582 37.29 11.21 -12.97
N LYS A 583 37.96 10.16 -12.45
CA LYS A 583 37.33 9.08 -11.66
C LYS A 583 36.50 9.63 -10.49
N ALA A 584 37.00 10.65 -9.78
CA ALA A 584 36.27 11.30 -8.69
C ALA A 584 34.94 11.93 -9.14
N ILE A 585 34.92 12.54 -10.33
CA ILE A 585 33.70 13.14 -10.91
C ILE A 585 32.67 12.05 -11.19
N SER A 586 33.10 10.88 -11.70
CA SER A 586 32.20 9.75 -11.92
C SER A 586 31.59 9.23 -10.60
N VAL A 587 32.38 9.14 -9.53
CA VAL A 587 31.87 8.73 -8.20
C VAL A 587 30.86 9.74 -7.66
N VAL A 588 31.15 11.04 -7.79
CA VAL A 588 30.22 12.11 -7.36
C VAL A 588 28.93 12.08 -8.19
N ALA A 589 29.03 11.91 -9.52
CA ALA A 589 27.87 11.82 -10.39
C ALA A 589 26.96 10.64 -10.02
N LEU A 590 27.54 9.45 -9.80
CA LEU A 590 26.81 8.28 -9.32
C LEU A 590 26.23 8.50 -7.91
N THR A 591 26.87 9.31 -7.04
CA THR A 591 26.33 9.65 -5.72
C THR A 591 25.08 10.50 -5.85
N ILE A 592 25.14 11.51 -6.71
CA ILE A 592 23.99 12.38 -7.00
C ILE A 592 22.85 11.55 -7.60
N MET A 593 23.15 10.62 -8.52
CA MET A 593 22.14 9.71 -9.08
C MET A 593 21.54 8.79 -8.02
N LEU A 594 22.36 8.16 -7.17
CA LEU A 594 21.89 7.27 -6.10
C LEU A 594 20.92 7.97 -5.16
N VAL A 595 21.31 9.15 -4.66
CA VAL A 595 20.48 9.94 -3.75
C VAL A 595 19.26 10.49 -4.49
N GLY A 596 19.45 11.02 -5.70
CA GLY A 596 18.39 11.60 -6.53
C GLY A 596 17.29 10.61 -6.87
N TYR A 597 17.63 9.40 -7.34
CA TYR A 597 16.65 8.37 -7.65
C TYR A 597 15.90 7.88 -6.41
N ARG A 598 16.59 7.68 -5.29
CA ARG A 598 15.94 7.27 -4.03
C ARG A 598 15.02 8.37 -3.47
N LEU A 599 15.43 9.64 -3.55
CA LEU A 599 14.61 10.77 -3.15
C LEU A 599 13.38 10.93 -4.06
N LEU A 600 13.56 10.76 -5.37
CA LEU A 600 12.45 10.76 -6.34
C LEU A 600 11.43 9.65 -6.02
N ALA A 601 11.91 8.42 -5.79
CA ALA A 601 11.06 7.30 -5.38
C ALA A 601 10.28 7.64 -4.10
N TYR A 602 10.96 8.15 -3.07
CA TYR A 602 10.32 8.58 -1.82
C TYR A 602 9.23 9.64 -2.05
N LEU A 603 9.54 10.71 -2.80
CA LEU A 603 8.59 11.79 -3.10
C LEU A 603 7.37 11.27 -3.87
N LEU A 604 7.55 10.37 -4.83
CA LEU A 604 6.45 9.77 -5.56
C LEU A 604 5.55 8.93 -4.64
N LEU A 605 6.15 8.14 -3.74
CA LEU A 605 5.41 7.39 -2.73
C LEU A 605 4.67 8.30 -1.74
N THR A 606 5.15 9.53 -1.46
CA THR A 606 4.41 10.43 -0.54
C THR A 606 2.98 10.71 -1.00
N ARG A 607 2.72 10.65 -2.31
CA ARG A 607 1.41 10.87 -2.92
C ARG A 607 0.42 9.73 -2.71
N ILE A 608 0.89 8.53 -2.37
CA ILE A 608 0.06 7.33 -2.18
C ILE A 608 -0.55 7.32 -0.78
N GLY A 609 -1.85 7.05 -0.68
CA GLY A 609 -2.56 6.94 0.60
C GLY A 609 -2.72 8.25 1.37
N VAL A 610 -2.44 9.41 0.74
CA VAL A 610 -2.71 10.74 1.31
C VAL A 610 -3.93 11.32 0.62
N THR A 611 -4.99 11.55 1.40
CA THR A 611 -6.13 12.34 0.97
C THR A 611 -5.67 13.78 0.76
N LYS A 612 -5.65 14.24 -0.49
CA LYS A 612 -5.46 15.67 -0.79
C LYS A 612 -6.62 16.43 -0.14
N LYS A 613 -6.29 17.43 0.67
CA LYS A 613 -7.28 18.36 1.24
C LYS A 613 -8.01 19.13 0.15
#